data_AF-A0A974CRC6-F1
#
_entry.id   AF-A0A974CRC6-F1
#
_cell.length_a   1.000
_cell.length_b   1.000
_cell.length_c   1.000
_cell.angle_alpha   90.00
_cell.angle_beta   90.00
_cell.angle_gamma   90.00
#
_symmetry.space_group_name_H-M   'P 1'
#
loop_
_entity.id
_entity.type
_entity.pdbx_description
1 polymer ?
#
loop_
_entity_poly.entity_id
_entity_poly.type
_entity_poly.pdbx_seq_one_letter_code
_entity_poly.pdbx_strand_id
1 'polypeptide(L)'
;ERPDCSAARCEVQFSPRCAEDSVLIEGYAPPGECCPLPSRCVCNPTGCLRKVCQPGYLNILVSKASGKPGECCDLYECKPVFSVDCSTVECPPVQQVVCPLDSFETQVRLTADGCCTLPTRCECLSGLCTFPVCDAGSIPRIVSRGDGTPGKCCDVFECVNGK
;
A
#
# COMPACT_ATOMS: atom_id res chain seq x y z
N GLU A 1 8.18 -35.63 -12.36
CA GLU A 1 9.59 -36.03 -12.39
C GLU A 1 10.43 -35.13 -11.51
N ARG A 2 11.41 -35.69 -10.78
CA ARG A 2 12.39 -34.91 -10.00
C ARG A 2 13.59 -34.65 -10.93
N PRO A 3 14.02 -33.40 -11.15
CA PRO A 3 15.14 -33.12 -12.04
C PRO A 3 16.44 -33.74 -11.50
N ASP A 4 17.32 -34.22 -12.38
CA ASP A 4 18.67 -34.67 -12.00
C ASP A 4 19.57 -33.45 -11.76
N CYS A 5 19.89 -33.20 -10.49
CA CYS A 5 20.65 -32.05 -10.04
C CYS A 5 22.12 -32.36 -9.73
N SER A 6 22.61 -33.56 -10.09
CA SER A 6 23.96 -34.03 -9.74
C SER A 6 25.11 -33.19 -10.30
N ALA A 7 24.89 -32.51 -11.43
CA ALA A 7 25.87 -31.61 -12.06
C ALA A 7 25.59 -30.11 -11.79
N ALA A 8 24.53 -29.77 -11.06
CA ALA A 8 24.12 -28.38 -10.85
C ALA A 8 25.08 -27.66 -9.89
N ARG A 9 25.56 -26.49 -10.29
CA ARG A 9 26.30 -25.56 -9.42
C ARG A 9 25.47 -24.31 -9.26
N CYS A 10 24.93 -24.11 -8.06
CA CYS A 10 24.08 -22.96 -7.79
C CYS A 10 24.90 -21.79 -7.25
N GLU A 11 24.54 -20.59 -7.66
CA GLU A 11 25.12 -19.37 -7.12
C GLU A 11 24.59 -19.14 -5.70
N VAL A 12 25.50 -18.98 -4.75
CA VAL A 12 25.13 -18.74 -3.34
C VAL A 12 24.95 -17.24 -3.16
N GLN A 13 23.69 -16.81 -3.03
CA GLN A 13 23.35 -15.45 -2.64
C GLN A 13 22.86 -15.43 -1.19
N PHE A 14 23.43 -14.56 -0.37
CA PHE A 14 22.97 -14.35 1.00
C PHE A 14 21.65 -13.60 1.02
N SER A 15 20.75 -13.97 1.93
CA SER A 15 19.50 -13.26 2.13
C SER A 15 19.77 -11.79 2.49
N PRO A 16 19.18 -10.82 1.78
CA PRO A 16 19.37 -9.41 2.07
C PRO A 16 18.68 -9.03 3.39
N ARG A 17 19.18 -7.98 4.04
CA ARG A 17 18.44 -7.30 5.11
C ARG A 17 17.49 -6.28 4.47
N CYS A 18 16.20 -6.41 4.75
CA CYS A 18 15.20 -5.48 4.23
C CYS A 18 15.06 -4.24 5.11
N ALA A 19 14.73 -3.11 4.50
CA ALA A 19 14.35 -1.89 5.20
C ALA A 19 13.02 -2.10 5.95
N GLU A 20 12.71 -1.22 6.90
CA GLU A 20 11.49 -1.36 7.75
C GLU A 20 10.18 -1.32 6.94
N ASP A 21 10.17 -0.64 5.80
CA ASP A 21 9.04 -0.54 4.88
C ASP A 21 8.90 -1.74 3.93
N SER A 22 9.72 -2.78 4.14
CA SER A 22 9.90 -3.91 3.24
C SER A 22 9.91 -5.22 4.00
N VAL A 23 9.47 -6.30 3.35
CA VAL A 23 9.47 -7.66 3.92
C VAL A 23 10.36 -8.58 3.10
N LEU A 24 11.07 -9.49 3.78
CA LEU A 24 11.88 -10.51 3.13
C LEU A 24 10.98 -11.63 2.63
N ILE A 25 11.04 -11.88 1.32
CA ILE A 25 10.49 -13.10 0.72
C ILE A 25 11.66 -14.07 0.54
N GLU A 26 11.58 -15.20 1.22
CA GLU A 26 12.60 -16.24 1.11
C GLU A 26 12.61 -16.83 -0.30
N GLY A 27 13.82 -17.14 -0.75
CA GLY A 27 14.06 -17.88 -1.97
C GLY A 27 13.40 -19.26 -1.95
N TYR A 28 12.90 -19.71 -3.09
CA TYR A 28 12.36 -21.05 -3.25
C TYR A 28 12.87 -21.68 -4.56
N ALA A 29 12.89 -23.00 -4.62
CA ALA A 29 13.21 -23.74 -5.85
C ALA A 29 11.90 -24.10 -6.59
N PRO A 30 11.67 -23.55 -7.80
CA PRO A 30 10.53 -23.94 -8.62
C PRO A 30 10.59 -25.44 -8.98
N PRO A 31 9.45 -26.10 -9.21
CA PRO A 31 9.43 -27.48 -9.68
C PRO A 31 10.18 -27.64 -11.01
N GLY A 32 11.11 -28.59 -11.07
CA GLY A 32 11.91 -28.85 -12.28
C GLY A 32 13.23 -28.06 -12.36
N GLU A 33 13.44 -27.09 -11.46
CA GLU A 33 14.72 -26.39 -11.33
C GLU A 33 15.53 -26.94 -10.14
N CYS A 34 16.85 -26.98 -10.31
CA CYS A 34 17.76 -27.48 -9.29
C CYS A 34 18.24 -26.40 -8.32
N CYS A 35 18.25 -25.14 -8.75
CA CYS A 35 18.75 -24.03 -7.96
C CYS A 35 17.61 -23.19 -7.39
N PRO A 36 17.68 -22.81 -6.11
CA PRO A 36 16.69 -21.91 -5.53
C PRO A 36 16.84 -20.51 -6.13
N LEU A 37 15.71 -19.85 -6.35
CA LEU A 37 15.69 -18.42 -6.59
C LEU A 37 16.20 -17.68 -5.33
N PRO A 38 16.91 -16.56 -5.46
CA PRO A 38 17.41 -15.83 -4.31
C PRO A 38 16.26 -15.16 -3.54
N SER A 39 16.46 -15.02 -2.23
CA SER A 39 15.59 -14.24 -1.36
C SER A 39 15.62 -12.76 -1.79
N ARG A 40 14.47 -12.09 -1.74
CA ARG A 40 14.35 -10.68 -2.16
C ARG A 40 13.48 -9.89 -1.20
N CYS A 41 13.75 -8.60 -1.08
CA CYS A 41 12.87 -7.68 -0.38
C CYS A 41 11.73 -7.25 -1.31
N VAL A 42 10.53 -7.20 -0.78
CA VAL A 42 9.36 -6.62 -1.46
C VAL A 42 8.74 -5.57 -0.55
N CYS A 43 8.08 -4.59 -1.15
CA CYS A 43 7.42 -3.54 -0.38
C CYS A 43 6.35 -4.10 0.54
N ASN A 44 6.29 -3.57 1.76
CA ASN A 44 5.22 -3.82 2.71
C ASN A 44 4.46 -2.52 3.00
N PRO A 45 3.37 -2.23 2.27
CA PRO A 45 2.60 -1.00 2.45
C PRO A 45 2.00 -0.86 3.85
N THR A 46 1.75 -1.97 4.55
CA THR A 46 1.23 -1.93 5.92
C THR A 46 2.27 -1.50 6.95
N GLY A 47 3.56 -1.57 6.61
CA GLY A 47 4.67 -1.07 7.42
C GLY A 47 4.88 0.44 7.32
N CYS A 48 4.14 1.15 6.46
CA CYS A 48 4.32 2.58 6.28
C CYS A 48 3.91 3.36 7.53
N LEU A 49 4.91 3.94 8.21
CA LEU A 49 4.69 4.72 9.42
C LEU A 49 3.92 6.02 9.09
N ARG A 50 2.70 6.13 9.60
CA ARG A 50 1.94 7.38 9.55
C ARG A 50 2.55 8.37 10.56
N LYS A 51 3.40 9.28 10.08
CA LYS A 51 3.87 10.39 10.92
C LYS A 51 2.68 11.28 11.29
N VAL A 52 2.49 11.50 12.59
CA VAL A 52 1.52 12.45 13.12
C VAL A 52 2.30 13.67 13.60
N CYS A 53 2.02 14.83 13.03
CA CYS A 53 2.63 16.07 13.50
C CYS A 53 1.98 16.55 14.80
N GLN A 54 2.78 17.21 15.62
CA GLN A 54 2.26 17.98 16.75
C GLN A 54 1.33 19.10 16.26
N PRO A 55 0.37 19.55 17.08
CA PRO A 55 -0.45 20.72 16.77
C PRO A 55 0.43 21.93 16.37
N GLY A 56 0.04 22.65 15.32
CA GLY A 56 0.81 23.79 14.76
C GLY A 56 1.86 23.42 13.70
N TYR A 57 1.97 22.13 13.36
CA TYR A 57 2.80 21.63 12.27
C TYR A 57 1.98 20.77 11.32
N LEU A 58 2.38 20.75 10.05
CA LEU A 58 1.73 19.96 9.00
C LEU A 58 2.70 18.98 8.36
N ASN A 59 2.18 17.81 8.03
CA ASN A 59 2.88 16.83 7.23
C ASN A 59 2.93 17.31 5.78
N ILE A 60 4.12 17.65 5.30
CA ILE A 60 4.38 18.00 3.91
C ILE A 60 5.08 16.83 3.24
N LEU A 61 4.62 16.45 2.04
CA LEU A 61 5.26 15.42 1.22
C LEU A 61 6.63 15.92 0.75
N VAL A 62 7.69 15.21 1.13
CA VAL A 62 9.07 15.52 0.77
C VAL A 62 9.59 14.58 -0.31
N SER A 63 9.16 13.31 -0.28
CA SER A 63 9.48 12.33 -1.32
C SER A 63 8.31 11.40 -1.56
N LYS A 64 8.03 11.10 -2.83
CA LYS A 64 7.01 10.15 -3.22
C LYS A 64 7.58 8.73 -3.25
N ALA A 65 6.81 7.76 -2.80
CA ALA A 65 7.14 6.34 -2.89
C ALA A 65 7.45 5.97 -4.34
N SER A 66 8.55 5.25 -4.53
CA SER A 66 8.92 4.69 -5.84
C SER A 66 8.42 3.25 -6.01
N GLY A 67 7.92 2.63 -4.93
CA GLY A 67 7.50 1.23 -4.90
C GLY A 67 8.67 0.25 -4.91
N LYS A 68 9.89 0.73 -4.67
CA LYS A 68 11.09 -0.10 -4.47
C LYS A 68 11.33 -0.32 -2.97
N PRO A 69 11.88 -1.49 -2.57
CA PRO A 69 12.25 -1.73 -1.18
C PRO A 69 13.15 -0.60 -0.62
N GLY A 70 12.78 -0.03 0.52
CA GLY A 70 13.41 1.15 1.12
C GLY A 70 12.82 2.50 0.68
N GLU A 71 11.94 2.50 -0.32
CA GLU A 71 11.20 3.67 -0.83
C GLU A 71 9.72 3.29 -1.10
N CYS A 72 9.18 2.39 -0.28
CA CYS A 72 7.83 1.86 -0.43
C CYS A 72 6.76 2.85 0.05
N CYS A 73 7.15 3.82 0.87
CA CYS A 73 6.26 4.77 1.52
C CYS A 73 6.61 6.20 1.12
N ASP A 74 5.58 7.04 1.05
CA ASP A 74 5.75 8.49 0.92
C ASP A 74 6.45 9.02 2.20
N LEU A 75 7.45 9.90 2.02
CA LEU A 75 8.17 10.52 3.12
C LEU A 75 7.59 11.90 3.41
N TYR A 76 7.22 12.09 4.68
CA TYR A 76 6.66 13.35 5.18
C TYR A 76 7.56 14.01 6.22
N GLU A 77 7.57 15.33 6.19
CA GLU A 77 8.17 16.17 7.22
C GLU A 77 7.13 17.09 7.84
N CYS A 78 7.21 17.25 9.16
CA CYS A 78 6.41 18.23 9.88
C CYS A 78 7.01 19.62 9.67
N LYS A 79 6.34 20.47 8.91
CA LYS A 79 6.71 21.88 8.75
C LYS A 79 5.79 22.76 9.59
N PRO A 80 6.33 23.80 10.25
CA PRO A 80 5.49 24.77 10.95
C PRO A 80 4.56 25.46 9.96
N VAL A 81 3.33 25.76 10.37
CA VAL A 81 2.37 26.50 9.54
C VAL A 81 2.66 28.02 9.56
N PHE A 82 3.79 28.45 10.12
CA PHE A 82 4.10 29.85 10.39
C PHE A 82 4.73 30.57 9.20
N SER A 83 3.89 31.15 8.33
CA SER A 83 4.27 32.34 7.53
C SER A 83 3.10 33.26 7.13
N VAL A 84 1.87 32.94 7.55
CA VAL A 84 0.64 33.68 7.19
C VAL A 84 -0.10 34.10 8.46
N ASP A 85 -0.52 35.37 8.51
CA ASP A 85 -1.36 35.89 9.59
C ASP A 85 -2.82 35.46 9.37
N CYS A 86 -3.23 34.43 10.10
CA CYS A 86 -4.58 33.86 10.05
C CYS A 86 -5.53 34.42 11.11
N SER A 87 -5.15 35.51 11.81
CA SER A 87 -5.90 36.07 12.96
C SER A 87 -7.33 36.50 12.64
N THR A 88 -7.64 36.73 11.36
CA THR A 88 -8.94 37.18 10.87
C THR A 88 -9.72 36.09 10.11
N VAL A 89 -9.17 34.88 9.98
CA VAL A 89 -9.76 33.79 9.21
C VAL A 89 -10.59 32.89 10.12
N GLU A 90 -11.89 32.77 9.84
CA GLU A 90 -12.76 31.77 10.47
C GLU A 90 -12.78 30.48 9.65
N CYS A 91 -12.30 29.39 10.24
CA CYS A 91 -12.25 28.09 9.57
C CYS A 91 -13.54 27.27 9.80
N PRO A 92 -14.00 26.53 8.78
CA PRO A 92 -15.12 25.61 8.95
C PRO A 92 -14.76 24.45 9.88
N PRO A 93 -15.74 23.86 10.59
CA PRO A 93 -15.49 22.71 11.45
C PRO A 93 -15.02 21.51 10.62
N VAL A 94 -13.94 20.88 11.06
CA VAL A 94 -13.41 19.67 10.42
C VAL A 94 -14.25 18.47 10.84
N GLN A 95 -14.99 17.90 9.90
CA GLN A 95 -15.64 16.60 10.11
C GLN A 95 -14.62 15.48 9.90
N GLN A 96 -14.52 14.59 10.89
CA GLN A 96 -13.73 13.37 10.75
C GLN A 96 -14.42 12.43 9.76
N VAL A 97 -13.65 11.91 8.80
CA VAL A 97 -14.15 10.96 7.82
C VAL A 97 -13.80 9.54 8.26
N VAL A 98 -14.81 8.68 8.33
CA VAL A 98 -14.61 7.24 8.55
C VAL A 98 -14.59 6.57 7.18
N CYS A 99 -13.45 5.99 6.81
CA CYS A 99 -13.31 5.32 5.52
C CYS A 99 -13.77 3.86 5.56
N PRO A 100 -14.33 3.35 4.45
CA PRO A 100 -14.60 1.92 4.27
C PRO A 100 -13.32 1.08 4.34
N LEU A 101 -13.44 -0.22 4.57
CA LEU A 101 -12.32 -1.15 4.78
C LEU A 101 -11.34 -1.24 3.60
N ASP A 102 -11.84 -1.08 2.37
CA ASP A 102 -11.05 -1.13 1.13
C ASP A 102 -10.37 0.22 0.79
N SER A 103 -10.50 1.18 1.69
CA SER A 103 -10.12 2.57 1.49
C SER A 103 -9.28 3.07 2.65
N PHE A 104 -8.52 4.15 2.42
CA PHE A 104 -7.77 4.82 3.46
C PHE A 104 -8.10 6.31 3.49
N GLU A 105 -8.03 6.89 4.68
CA GLU A 105 -8.19 8.33 4.86
C GLU A 105 -6.94 9.06 4.34
N THR A 106 -7.16 9.94 3.36
CA THR A 106 -6.11 10.81 2.83
C THR A 106 -5.64 11.80 3.88
N GLN A 107 -4.46 12.36 3.66
CA GLN A 107 -3.93 13.38 4.56
C GLN A 107 -4.72 14.69 4.54
N VAL A 108 -4.63 15.40 5.66
CA VAL A 108 -5.17 16.75 5.81
C VAL A 108 -4.45 17.70 4.85
N ARG A 109 -5.22 18.51 4.13
CA ARG A 109 -4.71 19.56 3.26
C ARG A 109 -5.06 20.93 3.84
N LEU A 110 -4.37 21.97 3.41
CA LEU A 110 -4.73 23.34 3.72
C LEU A 110 -5.49 24.00 2.56
N THR A 111 -6.25 25.02 2.90
CA THR A 111 -6.68 26.06 1.97
C THR A 111 -5.47 26.78 1.34
N ALA A 112 -5.68 27.45 0.21
CA ALA A 112 -4.58 28.08 -0.54
C ALA A 112 -3.85 29.19 0.25
N ASP A 113 -4.56 29.84 1.18
CA ASP A 113 -4.03 30.82 2.13
C ASP A 113 -3.30 30.20 3.33
N GLY A 114 -3.35 28.87 3.45
CA GLY A 114 -2.67 28.13 4.51
C GLY A 114 -3.33 28.19 5.88
N CYS A 115 -4.48 28.84 6.02
CA CYS A 115 -5.08 29.12 7.32
C CYS A 115 -6.04 28.05 7.83
N CYS A 116 -6.73 27.35 6.93
CA CYS A 116 -7.74 26.36 7.31
C CYS A 116 -7.40 24.98 6.80
N THR A 117 -7.69 23.98 7.62
CA THR A 117 -7.60 22.58 7.22
C THR A 117 -8.84 22.19 6.41
N LEU A 118 -8.61 21.55 5.28
CA LEU A 118 -9.64 20.97 4.43
C LEU A 118 -10.00 19.58 4.96
N PRO A 119 -11.27 19.16 4.80
CA PRO A 119 -11.69 17.80 5.13
C PRO A 119 -10.82 16.77 4.43
N THR A 120 -10.46 15.72 5.16
CA THR A 120 -9.87 14.52 4.57
C THR A 120 -10.90 13.83 3.65
N ARG A 121 -10.43 13.02 2.70
CA ARG A 121 -11.28 12.19 1.85
C ARG A 121 -10.82 10.73 1.96
N CYS A 122 -11.63 9.81 1.46
CA CYS A 122 -11.22 8.42 1.32
C CYS A 122 -10.67 8.18 -0.08
N GLU A 123 -9.60 7.40 -0.18
CA GLU A 123 -9.04 6.91 -1.45
C GLU A 123 -8.85 5.40 -1.38
N CYS A 124 -8.90 4.73 -2.53
CA CYS A 124 -8.79 3.28 -2.61
C CYS A 124 -7.39 2.78 -2.24
N LEU A 125 -7.33 1.69 -1.47
CA LEU A 125 -6.08 1.00 -1.17
C LEU A 125 -5.57 0.27 -2.42
N SER A 126 -4.57 0.86 -3.07
CA SER A 126 -3.89 0.26 -4.23
C SER A 126 -3.26 -1.09 -3.87
N GLY A 127 -3.59 -2.14 -4.63
CA GLY A 127 -2.95 -3.46 -4.49
C GLY A 127 -3.65 -4.47 -3.58
N LEU A 128 -4.83 -4.15 -3.02
CA LEU A 128 -5.64 -5.11 -2.25
C LEU A 128 -6.61 -5.95 -3.09
N CYS A 129 -6.81 -5.62 -4.37
CA CYS A 129 -7.74 -6.38 -5.20
C CYS A 129 -7.19 -7.80 -5.44
N THR A 130 -7.81 -8.78 -4.80
CA THR A 130 -7.45 -10.18 -4.92
C THR A 130 -8.43 -10.92 -5.82
N PHE A 131 -7.92 -11.92 -6.53
CA PHE A 131 -8.73 -12.84 -7.30
C PHE A 131 -8.82 -14.16 -6.53
N PRO A 132 -10.02 -14.67 -6.22
CA PRO A 132 -10.13 -15.87 -5.39
C PRO A 132 -9.69 -17.13 -6.15
N VAL A 133 -9.12 -18.08 -5.42
CA VAL A 133 -8.89 -19.43 -5.91
C VAL A 133 -10.10 -20.27 -5.56
N CYS A 134 -10.78 -20.81 -6.57
CA CYS A 134 -11.97 -21.63 -6.42
C CYS A 134 -11.63 -23.14 -6.43
N ASP A 135 -12.46 -23.95 -5.78
CA ASP A 135 -12.32 -25.42 -5.75
C ASP A 135 -12.48 -26.04 -7.15
N ALA A 136 -11.96 -27.26 -7.33
CA ALA A 136 -11.99 -27.96 -8.61
C ALA A 136 -13.42 -28.09 -9.17
N GLY A 137 -13.61 -27.59 -10.40
CA GLY A 137 -14.92 -27.58 -11.08
C GLY A 137 -15.76 -26.32 -10.81
N SER A 138 -15.28 -25.38 -10.00
CA SER A 138 -15.89 -24.07 -9.81
C SER A 138 -15.01 -22.97 -10.41
N ILE A 139 -15.66 -21.92 -10.93
CA ILE A 139 -15.01 -20.76 -11.54
C ILE A 139 -15.45 -19.48 -10.83
N PRO A 140 -14.55 -18.50 -10.66
CA PRO A 140 -14.88 -17.22 -10.06
C PRO A 140 -15.73 -16.40 -11.03
N ARG A 141 -16.87 -15.92 -10.54
CA ARG A 141 -17.78 -15.02 -11.25
C ARG A 141 -17.87 -13.69 -10.50
N ILE A 142 -17.77 -12.59 -11.22
CA ILE A 142 -17.97 -11.25 -10.66
C ILE A 142 -19.44 -11.11 -10.23
N VAL A 143 -19.67 -10.83 -8.95
CA VAL A 143 -21.00 -10.51 -8.39
C VAL A 143 -21.19 -9.01 -8.20
N SER A 144 -20.12 -8.25 -8.04
CA SER A 144 -20.14 -6.79 -8.05
C SER A 144 -18.88 -6.27 -8.71
N ARG A 145 -19.01 -5.32 -9.65
CA ARG A 145 -17.84 -4.62 -10.19
C ARG A 145 -17.40 -3.51 -9.25
N GLY A 146 -16.09 -3.39 -9.09
CA GLY A 146 -15.48 -2.19 -8.52
C GLY A 146 -15.51 -1.08 -9.56
N ASP A 147 -15.72 0.15 -9.10
CA ASP A 147 -15.67 1.37 -9.91
C ASP A 147 -14.49 2.27 -9.51
N GLY A 148 -13.65 1.81 -8.58
CA GLY A 148 -12.51 2.57 -8.08
C GLY A 148 -12.89 3.68 -7.12
N THR A 149 -14.12 3.69 -6.61
CA THR A 149 -14.55 4.60 -5.54
C THR A 149 -14.47 3.94 -4.16
N PRO A 150 -14.25 4.72 -3.09
CA PRO A 150 -14.19 4.18 -1.73
C PRO A 150 -15.41 3.33 -1.37
N GLY A 151 -15.19 2.10 -0.88
CA GLY A 151 -16.23 1.11 -0.61
C GLY A 151 -16.57 0.20 -1.79
N LYS A 152 -16.06 0.51 -3.00
CA LYS A 152 -16.18 -0.28 -4.24
C LYS A 152 -14.88 -0.25 -5.04
N CYS A 153 -13.76 -0.33 -4.34
CA CYS A 153 -12.44 -0.23 -4.95
C CYS A 153 -12.11 -1.43 -5.85
N CYS A 154 -12.64 -2.61 -5.54
CA CYS A 154 -12.33 -3.86 -6.22
C CYS A 154 -13.59 -4.60 -6.68
N ASP A 155 -13.43 -5.44 -7.70
CA ASP A 155 -14.43 -6.44 -8.07
C ASP A 155 -14.62 -7.45 -6.92
N VAL A 156 -15.87 -7.81 -6.66
CA VAL A 156 -16.25 -8.86 -5.71
C VAL A 156 -16.62 -10.10 -6.51
N PHE A 157 -16.03 -11.23 -6.12
CA PHE A 157 -16.16 -12.51 -6.81
C PHE A 157 -16.87 -13.54 -5.94
N GLU A 158 -17.57 -14.46 -6.59
CA GLU A 158 -18.18 -15.64 -5.99
C GLU A 158 -17.77 -16.87 -6.82
N CYS A 159 -17.38 -17.97 -6.17
CA CYS A 159 -17.08 -19.22 -6.86
C CYS A 159 -18.39 -19.93 -7.20
N VAL A 160 -18.65 -20.14 -8.49
CA VAL A 160 -19.84 -20.84 -8.98
C VAL A 160 -19.45 -22.13 -9.71
N ASN A 161 -20.27 -23.17 -9.65
CA ASN A 161 -20.03 -24.42 -10.37
C ASN A 161 -19.92 -24.15 -11.88
N GLY A 162 -18.75 -24.41 -12.45
CA GLY A 162 -18.42 -24.22 -13.87
C GLY A 162 -18.82 -25.42 -14.70
N LYS A 163 -20.07 -25.84 -14.57
CA LYS A 163 -20.62 -26.97 -15.34
C LYS A 163 -20.84 -26.60 -16.79
#